data_AF-A0A7X4CE16-F1
#
_entry.id   AF-A0A7X4CE16-F1
#
_cell.length_a   1.000
_cell.length_b   1.000
_cell.length_c   1.000
_cell.angle_alpha   90.00
_cell.angle_beta   90.00
_cell.angle_gamma   90.00
#
_symmetry.space_group_name_H-M   'P 1'
#
loop_
_entity.id
_entity.type
_entity.pdbx_description
1 polymer ?
#
loop_
_entity_poly.entity_id
_entity_poly.type
_entity_poly.pdbx_seq_one_letter_code
_entity_poly.pdbx_strand_id
1 'polypeptide(L)'
;MNQFQDYTKAFSNMAMNDTYQKTAANMEKAVSIALNAASEVVDINDRWAKDTLARAKGVAEERPSPENMVRTMQDYASSSWEASAQYLASYTEVARKAQMDAVELAIGTAK
;
A
#
# COMPACT_ATOMS: atom_id res chain seq x y z
N MET A 1 8.90 -34.49 42.78
CA MET A 1 8.35 -33.91 41.54
C MET A 1 9.22 -32.72 41.16
N ASN A 2 9.77 -32.74 39.95
CA ASN A 2 10.86 -31.88 39.54
C ASN A 2 10.26 -30.58 38.97
N GLN A 3 10.05 -29.57 39.82
CA GLN A 3 9.28 -28.36 39.49
C GLN A 3 9.71 -27.69 38.19
N PHE A 4 10.98 -27.77 37.81
CA PHE A 4 11.49 -27.27 36.53
C PHE A 4 10.84 -27.97 35.31
N GLN A 5 10.61 -29.28 35.37
CA GLN A 5 9.90 -30.01 34.31
C GLN A 5 8.41 -29.63 34.25
N ASP A 6 7.78 -29.34 35.39
CA ASP A 6 6.39 -28.88 35.44
C ASP A 6 6.25 -27.46 34.84
N TYR A 7 7.19 -26.55 35.13
CA TYR A 7 7.25 -25.23 34.49
C TYR A 7 7.47 -25.34 32.97
N THR A 8 8.35 -26.24 32.53
CA THR A 8 8.64 -26.41 31.09
C THR A 8 7.43 -27.00 30.36
N LYS A 9 6.70 -27.95 30.97
CA LYS A 9 5.44 -28.47 30.43
C LYS A 9 4.33 -27.42 30.40
N ALA A 10 4.18 -26.63 31.46
CA ALA A 10 3.21 -25.54 31.50
C ALA A 10 3.50 -24.51 30.41
N PHE A 11 4.77 -24.15 30.22
CA PHE A 11 5.20 -23.22 29.17
C PHE A 11 4.99 -23.82 27.77
N SER A 12 5.33 -25.09 27.56
CA SER A 12 5.08 -25.80 26.30
C SER A 12 3.59 -25.88 25.97
N ASN A 13 2.73 -26.19 26.94
CA ASN A 13 1.28 -26.24 26.74
C ASN A 13 0.69 -24.86 26.44
N MET A 14 1.20 -23.82 27.09
CA MET A 14 0.83 -22.43 26.81
C MET A 14 1.25 -22.02 25.39
N ALA A 15 2.47 -22.37 24.97
CA ALA A 15 2.97 -22.11 23.62
C ALA A 15 2.28 -22.94 22.52
N MET A 16 1.82 -24.15 22.84
CA MET A 16 1.04 -25.01 21.94
C MET A 16 -0.47 -24.78 22.02
N ASN A 17 -0.94 -23.87 22.88
CA ASN A 17 -2.35 -23.56 22.96
C ASN A 17 -2.78 -22.82 21.68
N ASP A 18 -3.73 -23.42 20.97
CA ASP A 18 -4.31 -22.96 19.69
C ASP A 18 -4.76 -21.48 19.75
N THR A 19 -5.19 -21.00 20.91
CA THR A 19 -5.53 -19.60 21.14
C THR A 19 -4.34 -18.66 20.94
N TYR A 20 -3.16 -18.97 21.49
CA TYR A 20 -1.98 -18.12 21.35
C TYR A 20 -1.50 -18.07 19.90
N GLN A 21 -1.50 -19.20 19.20
CA GLN A 21 -1.10 -19.25 17.79
C GLN A 21 -2.08 -18.50 16.88
N LYS A 22 -3.39 -18.63 17.11
CA LYS A 22 -4.41 -17.85 16.38
C LYS A 22 -4.28 -16.35 16.62
N THR A 23 -4.07 -15.92 17.87
CA THR A 23 -3.84 -14.51 18.19
C THR A 23 -2.60 -13.96 17.49
N ALA A 24 -1.48 -14.69 17.52
CA ALA A 24 -0.26 -14.30 16.82
C ALA A 24 -0.48 -14.19 15.30
N ALA A 25 -1.12 -15.20 14.68
CA ALA A 25 -1.41 -15.19 13.25
C ALA A 25 -2.35 -14.04 12.84
N ASN A 26 -3.31 -13.67 13.67
CA ASN A 26 -4.19 -12.52 13.40
C ASN A 26 -3.44 -11.18 13.51
N MET A 27 -2.51 -11.05 14.46
CA MET A 27 -1.63 -9.89 14.55
C MET A 27 -0.72 -9.79 13.32
N GLU A 28 -0.12 -10.90 12.87
CA GLU A 28 0.68 -10.95 11.66
C GLU A 28 -0.12 -10.50 10.43
N LYS A 29 -1.37 -10.97 10.28
CA LYS A 29 -2.26 -10.54 9.19
C LYS A 29 -2.59 -9.06 9.26
N ALA A 30 -2.93 -8.54 10.43
CA ALA A 30 -3.21 -7.11 10.61
C ALA A 30 -2.01 -6.23 10.23
N VAL A 31 -0.81 -6.64 10.67
CA VAL A 31 0.45 -5.96 10.30
C VAL A 31 0.70 -6.07 8.80
N SER A 32 0.46 -7.24 8.19
CA SER A 32 0.63 -7.44 6.75
C SER A 32 -0.28 -6.52 5.93
N ILE A 33 -1.55 -6.33 6.33
CA ILE A 33 -2.47 -5.41 5.65
C ILE A 33 -1.90 -3.99 5.66
N ALA A 34 -1.42 -3.53 6.81
CA ALA A 34 -0.83 -2.20 6.94
C ALA A 34 0.46 -2.04 6.12
N LEU A 35 1.35 -3.04 6.14
CA LEU A 35 2.60 -3.02 5.39
C LEU A 35 2.36 -3.07 3.88
N ASN A 36 1.39 -3.86 3.41
CA ASN A 36 1.04 -3.93 2.00
C ASN A 36 0.49 -2.59 1.51
N ALA A 37 -0.43 -1.97 2.26
CA ALA A 37 -0.96 -0.65 1.93
C ALA A 37 0.15 0.42 1.88
N ALA A 38 1.08 0.39 2.84
CA ALA A 38 2.22 1.30 2.85
C ALA A 38 3.14 1.08 1.64
N SER A 39 3.43 -0.17 1.28
CA SER A 39 4.23 -0.51 0.09
C SER A 39 3.57 0.00 -1.19
N GLU A 40 2.26 -0.20 -1.36
CA GLU A 40 1.53 0.28 -2.53
C GLU A 40 1.56 1.81 -2.64
N VAL A 41 1.49 2.54 -1.52
CA VAL A 41 1.66 4.01 -1.50
C VAL A 41 3.05 4.43 -1.96
N VAL A 42 4.10 3.71 -1.55
CA VAL A 42 5.47 3.97 -2.01
C VAL A 42 5.58 3.79 -3.53
N ASP A 43 5.00 2.71 -4.07
CA ASP A 43 4.99 2.44 -5.51
C ASP A 43 4.19 3.49 -6.30
N ILE A 44 3.09 4.00 -5.74
CA ILE A 44 2.33 5.12 -6.33
C ILE A 44 3.21 6.38 -6.40
N ASN A 45 3.93 6.71 -5.34
CA ASN A 45 4.79 7.89 -5.30
C ASN A 45 5.97 7.80 -6.29
N ASP A 46 6.60 6.63 -6.39
CA ASP A 46 7.69 6.41 -7.36
C ASP A 46 7.19 6.57 -8.80
N ARG A 47 6.02 5.99 -9.14
CA ARG A 47 5.39 6.20 -10.46
C ARG A 47 5.07 7.67 -10.70
N TRP A 48 4.51 8.37 -9.71
CA TRP A 48 4.19 9.78 -9.86
C TRP A 48 5.41 10.65 -10.15
N ALA A 49 6.48 10.43 -9.41
CA ALA A 49 7.73 11.15 -9.61
C ALA A 49 8.28 10.92 -11.03
N LYS A 50 8.32 9.65 -11.48
CA LYS A 50 8.79 9.27 -12.81
C LYS A 50 7.95 9.88 -13.93
N ASP A 51 6.63 9.78 -13.84
CA ASP A 51 5.73 10.33 -14.86
C ASP A 51 5.82 11.86 -14.94
N THR A 52 5.98 12.54 -13.80
CA THR A 52 6.13 13.99 -13.75
C THR A 52 7.42 14.44 -14.40
N LEU A 53 8.54 13.75 -14.13
CA LEU A 53 9.81 14.01 -14.81
C LEU A 53 9.73 13.74 -16.31
N ALA A 54 9.03 12.67 -16.72
CA ALA A 54 8.82 12.35 -18.13
C ALA A 54 8.02 13.43 -18.86
N ARG A 55 6.92 13.93 -18.25
CA ARG A 55 6.13 15.06 -18.80
C ARG A 55 6.97 16.33 -18.94
N ALA A 56 7.74 16.68 -17.92
CA ALA A 56 8.61 17.86 -17.95
C ALA A 56 9.69 17.74 -19.05
N LYS A 57 10.27 16.55 -19.22
CA LYS A 57 11.24 16.28 -20.29
C LYS A 57 10.61 16.42 -21.68
N GLY A 58 9.40 15.90 -21.89
CA GLY A 58 8.69 16.00 -23.17
C GLY A 58 8.46 17.46 -23.60
N VAL A 59 8.09 18.33 -22.66
CA VAL A 59 7.94 19.78 -22.91
C VAL A 59 9.28 20.42 -23.30
N ALA A 60 10.38 20.03 -22.66
CA ALA A 60 11.70 20.59 -22.93
C ALA A 60 12.29 20.20 -24.30
N GLU A 61 11.84 19.10 -24.89
CA GLU A 61 12.36 18.58 -26.17
C GLU A 61 11.61 19.12 -27.40
N GLU A 62 10.46 19.79 -27.24
CA GLU A 62 9.67 20.31 -28.36
C GLU A 62 10.29 21.58 -28.98
N ARG A 63 10.40 21.60 -30.33
CA ARG A 63 10.95 22.75 -31.07
C ARG A 63 10.03 23.98 -30.98
N PRO A 64 10.57 25.19 -30.72
CA PRO A 64 9.77 26.39 -30.58
C PRO A 64 9.26 26.88 -31.95
N SER A 65 7.96 26.72 -32.18
CA SER A 65 7.16 27.56 -33.06
C SER A 65 6.03 28.19 -32.24
N PRO A 66 5.46 29.35 -32.63
CA PRO A 66 4.35 29.95 -31.89
C PRO A 66 3.15 29.01 -31.70
N GLU A 67 2.84 28.21 -32.73
CA GLU A 67 1.79 27.17 -32.67
C GLU A 67 2.15 26.02 -31.73
N ASN A 68 3.41 25.56 -31.74
CA ASN A 68 3.88 24.52 -30.83
C ASN A 68 3.83 25.00 -29.38
N MET A 69 4.29 26.22 -29.08
CA MET A 69 4.37 26.69 -27.69
C MET A 69 2.99 26.76 -27.00
N VAL A 70 1.93 27.20 -27.70
CA VAL A 70 0.56 27.21 -27.16
C VAL A 70 0.05 25.79 -26.94
N ARG A 71 0.29 24.90 -27.91
CA ARG A 71 -0.11 23.49 -27.85
C ARG A 71 0.60 22.72 -26.74
N THR A 72 1.93 22.84 -26.63
CA THR A 72 2.74 22.20 -25.59
C THR A 72 2.26 22.59 -24.19
N MET A 73 1.90 23.87 -23.98
CA MET A 73 1.35 24.34 -22.70
C MET A 73 -0.03 23.72 -22.40
N GLN A 74 -0.92 23.62 -23.40
CA GLN A 74 -2.22 22.99 -23.24
C GLN A 74 -2.12 21.47 -23.00
N ASP A 75 -1.26 20.77 -23.74
CA ASP A 75 -1.02 19.34 -23.61
C ASP A 75 -0.39 19.02 -22.24
N TYR A 76 0.55 19.85 -21.79
CA TYR A 76 1.14 19.75 -20.46
C TYR A 76 0.11 19.96 -19.34
N ALA A 77 -0.73 20.99 -19.44
CA ALA A 77 -1.78 21.25 -18.45
C ALA A 77 -2.79 20.11 -18.37
N SER A 78 -3.25 19.61 -19.53
CA SER A 78 -4.22 18.52 -19.64
C SER A 78 -3.64 17.21 -19.07
N SER A 79 -2.42 16.86 -19.46
CA SER A 79 -1.74 15.66 -18.94
C SER A 79 -1.42 15.74 -17.44
N SER A 80 -1.12 16.94 -16.92
CA SER A 80 -0.93 17.14 -15.48
C SER A 80 -2.23 16.95 -14.70
N TRP A 81 -3.36 17.38 -15.25
CA TRP A 81 -4.68 17.19 -14.66
C TRP A 81 -5.09 15.71 -14.62
N GLU A 82 -4.99 15.02 -15.75
CA GLU A 82 -5.30 13.58 -15.83
C GLU A 82 -4.44 12.76 -14.88
N ALA A 83 -3.13 13.06 -14.83
CA ALA A 83 -2.23 12.37 -13.92
C ALA A 83 -2.63 12.59 -12.46
N SER A 84 -2.95 13.84 -12.07
CA SER A 84 -3.40 14.16 -10.71
C SER A 84 -4.67 13.39 -10.31
N ALA A 85 -5.64 13.27 -11.23
CA ALA A 85 -6.85 12.48 -11.00
C ALA A 85 -6.55 10.98 -10.84
N GLN A 86 -5.63 10.43 -11.65
CA GLN A 86 -5.20 9.03 -11.55
C GLN A 86 -4.47 8.74 -10.23
N TYR A 87 -3.64 9.66 -9.72
CA TYR A 87 -3.00 9.49 -8.42
C TYR A 87 -4.05 9.45 -7.30
N LEU A 88 -4.99 10.39 -7.29
CA LEU A 88 -6.07 10.40 -6.28
C LEU A 88 -6.89 9.11 -6.31
N ALA A 89 -7.23 8.61 -7.50
CA ALA A 89 -7.93 7.33 -7.65
C ALA A 89 -7.09 6.16 -7.09
N SER A 90 -5.78 6.16 -7.34
CA SER A 90 -4.87 5.12 -6.84
C SER A 90 -4.82 5.08 -5.32
N TYR A 91 -4.71 6.23 -4.65
CA TYR A 91 -4.75 6.31 -3.19
C TYR A 91 -6.08 5.81 -2.59
N THR A 92 -7.18 6.15 -3.25
CA THR A 92 -8.52 5.71 -2.84
C THR A 92 -8.65 4.19 -2.93
N GLU A 93 -8.10 3.59 -3.99
CA GLU A 93 -8.13 2.14 -4.18
C GLU A 93 -7.31 1.39 -3.11
N VAL A 94 -6.11 1.89 -2.76
CA VAL A 94 -5.29 1.31 -1.67
C VAL A 94 -6.06 1.35 -0.35
N ALA A 95 -6.68 2.48 -0.03
CA ALA A 95 -7.48 2.62 1.20
C ALA A 95 -8.67 1.65 1.20
N ARG A 96 -9.37 1.53 0.08
CA ARG A 96 -10.52 0.62 -0.08
C ARG A 96 -10.08 -0.85 0.07
N LYS A 97 -8.96 -1.23 -0.53
CA LYS A 97 -8.38 -2.57 -0.41
C LYS A 97 -8.02 -2.90 1.04
N ALA A 98 -7.27 -2.02 1.70
CA ALA A 98 -6.90 -2.20 3.10
C ALA A 98 -8.13 -2.31 4.03
N GLN A 99 -9.19 -1.54 3.77
CA GLN A 99 -10.46 -1.65 4.49
C GLN A 99 -11.14 -3.00 4.27
N MET A 100 -11.18 -3.49 3.03
CA MET A 100 -11.73 -4.81 2.72
C MET A 100 -10.94 -5.93 3.40
N ASP A 101 -9.61 -5.92 3.29
CA ASP A 101 -8.76 -6.95 3.90
C ASP A 101 -8.92 -6.95 5.43
N ALA A 102 -9.10 -5.77 6.04
CA ALA A 102 -9.37 -5.65 7.48
C ALA A 102 -10.75 -6.22 7.87
N VAL A 103 -11.79 -6.00 7.06
CA VAL A 103 -13.12 -6.60 7.26
C VAL A 103 -13.05 -8.12 7.14
N GLU A 104 -12.35 -8.64 6.13
CA GLU A 104 -12.15 -10.09 5.95
C GLU A 104 -11.42 -10.71 7.14
N LEU A 105 -10.38 -10.05 7.66
CA LEU A 105 -9.68 -10.47 8.87
C LEU A 105 -10.61 -10.51 10.09
N ALA A 106 -11.46 -9.49 10.27
CA ALA A 106 -12.42 -9.44 11.37
C ALA A 106 -13.44 -10.58 11.31
N ILE A 107 -13.98 -10.85 10.11
CA ILE A 107 -14.91 -11.98 9.89
C ILE A 107 -14.21 -13.32 10.10
N GLY A 108 -12.96 -13.46 9.66
CA GLY A 108 -12.15 -14.67 9.86
C GLY A 108 -11.79 -14.92 11.32
N THR A 109 -11.66 -13.86 12.13
CA THR A 109 -11.37 -13.94 13.57
C THR A 109 -12.60 -14.29 14.42
N ALA A 110 -13.82 -14.06 13.90
CA ALA A 110 -15.07 -14.36 14.58
C ALA A 110 -15.52 -15.84 14.48
N LYS A 111 -14.81 -16.67 13.70
CA LYS A 111 -15.06 -18.11 13.52
C LYS A 111 -14.05 -18.95 14.31
#